data_AF-A0A3M1HWC7-F1
#
_entry.id   AF-A0A3M1HWC7-F1
#
_cell.length_a   1.000
_cell.length_b   1.000
_cell.length_c   1.000
_cell.angle_alpha   90.00
_cell.angle_beta   90.00
_cell.angle_gamma   90.00
#
_symmetry.space_group_name_H-M   'P 1'
#
loop_
_entity.id
_entity.type
_entity.pdbx_description
1 polymer ?
#
loop_
_entity_poly.entity_id
_entity_poly.type
_entity_poly.pdbx_seq_one_letter_code
_entity_poly.pdbx_strand_id
1 'polypeptide(L)'
;MTQAIQNLANGAPLIADKLTTVRVYARSDTGRYTVRARLKDSQTGNTYVAGPIPVFWDAHPVSEEDRRKISRSFTFWLPGYWSAGSVTLDAEVNIDRNPSEVDYTNNKMSVTVQFESMPPLKLRLIPVSYDGTVATGAAMLYSLRYLKDTYPISRVIASFGEPLPLVGSSGLGFVDTLNDLGIRRYLSDDSSNVIWIGYMPAKVPSALSGLANRESQSVLTKVGSESTMAHEIGHVLGRGHVNCGGPWFPDHAYPYPTDKLSFAFEDDYWGFRPRKRNHLAVKDPARNKDFMSYCYPRWVSDYTY
;
A
#
# COMPACT_ATOMS: atom_id res chain seq x y z
N MET A 1 -0.12 5.41 -12.99
CA MET A 1 -1.03 4.35 -12.48
C MET A 1 -0.56 3.93 -11.09
N THR A 2 -1.42 3.70 -10.10
CA THR A 2 -0.95 3.45 -8.73
C THR A 2 -1.78 2.40 -8.00
N GLN A 3 -1.10 1.61 -7.16
CA GLN A 3 -1.66 0.54 -6.34
C GLN A 3 -1.32 0.67 -4.84
N ALA A 4 -0.29 1.46 -4.51
CA ALA A 4 0.14 1.77 -3.15
C ALA A 4 1.09 2.97 -3.15
N ILE A 5 2.03 3.00 -4.10
CA ILE A 5 3.01 4.06 -4.34
C ILE A 5 3.35 4.12 -5.82
N GLN A 6 3.56 5.32 -6.38
CA GLN A 6 4.02 5.49 -7.76
C GLN A 6 4.63 6.88 -8.03
N ASN A 7 5.60 6.96 -8.95
CA ASN A 7 6.13 8.20 -9.51
C ASN A 7 5.42 8.62 -10.83
N LEU A 8 5.84 9.67 -11.52
CA LEU A 8 5.21 10.03 -12.82
C LEU A 8 5.63 9.10 -13.97
N ALA A 9 6.77 8.42 -13.84
CA ALA A 9 7.31 7.48 -14.82
C ALA A 9 6.73 6.05 -14.74
N ASN A 10 5.89 5.76 -13.75
CA ASN A 10 5.39 4.42 -13.43
C ASN A 10 6.49 3.40 -13.02
N GLY A 11 7.49 3.82 -12.24
CA GLY A 11 8.64 3.00 -11.82
C GLY A 11 8.37 1.90 -10.78
N ALA A 12 7.34 2.03 -9.94
CA ALA A 12 6.98 1.00 -8.97
C ALA A 12 6.25 -0.16 -9.67
N PRO A 13 6.57 -1.43 -9.37
CA PRO A 13 5.92 -2.59 -9.97
C PRO A 13 4.40 -2.56 -9.82
N LEU A 14 3.69 -2.95 -10.88
CA LEU A 14 2.25 -3.12 -10.86
C LEU A 14 1.93 -4.60 -10.76
N ILE A 15 1.11 -4.97 -9.78
CA ILE A 15 0.80 -6.36 -9.48
C ILE A 15 -0.56 -6.74 -10.05
N ALA A 16 -0.61 -7.90 -10.70
CA ALA A 16 -1.81 -8.38 -11.33
C ALA A 16 -2.94 -8.59 -10.30
N ASP A 17 -4.17 -8.25 -10.68
CA ASP A 17 -5.38 -8.33 -9.84
C ASP A 17 -5.35 -7.48 -8.54
N LYS A 18 -4.32 -6.68 -8.33
CA LYS A 18 -4.27 -5.72 -7.22
C LYS A 18 -5.10 -4.49 -7.61
N LEU A 19 -5.90 -3.99 -6.66
CA LEU A 19 -6.78 -2.85 -6.90
C LEU A 19 -5.96 -1.65 -7.41
N THR A 20 -6.22 -1.25 -8.66
CA THR A 20 -5.40 -0.28 -9.38
C THR A 20 -6.21 0.96 -9.69
N THR A 21 -5.58 2.13 -9.51
CA THR A 21 -6.16 3.42 -9.88
C THR A 21 -5.30 4.13 -10.91
N VAL A 22 -5.92 4.71 -11.92
CA VAL A 22 -5.28 5.62 -12.87
C VAL A 22 -5.67 7.04 -12.51
N ARG A 23 -4.65 7.89 -12.32
CA ARG A 23 -4.83 9.34 -12.16
C ARG A 23 -4.33 10.00 -13.45
N VAL A 24 -5.22 10.69 -14.13
CA VAL A 24 -4.89 11.53 -15.29
C VAL A 24 -4.88 12.97 -14.82
N TYR A 25 -3.75 13.64 -14.99
CA TYR A 25 -3.59 15.05 -14.71
C TYR A 25 -3.71 15.83 -16.01
N ALA A 26 -4.35 16.99 -15.94
CA ALA A 26 -4.54 17.85 -17.09
C ALA A 26 -4.49 19.30 -16.63
N ARG A 27 -3.87 20.13 -17.46
CA ARG A 27 -3.87 21.58 -17.34
C ARG A 27 -4.56 22.17 -18.56
N SER A 28 -5.05 23.39 -18.42
CA SER A 28 -5.46 24.18 -19.58
C SER A 28 -4.32 25.10 -19.99
N ASP A 29 -4.23 25.43 -21.27
CA ASP A 29 -3.32 26.47 -21.74
C ASP A 29 -3.88 27.88 -21.47
N THR A 30 -5.17 27.99 -21.11
CA THR A 30 -5.79 29.27 -20.71
C THR A 30 -6.81 29.08 -19.60
N GLY A 31 -6.96 30.08 -18.73
CA GLY A 31 -8.12 30.17 -17.82
C GLY A 31 -8.39 28.92 -16.96
N ARG A 32 -9.67 28.66 -16.70
CA ARG A 32 -10.15 27.54 -15.89
C ARG A 32 -11.40 26.96 -16.54
N TYR A 33 -11.41 25.66 -16.76
CA TYR A 33 -12.51 24.96 -17.39
C TYR A 33 -12.92 23.73 -16.59
N THR A 34 -14.15 23.27 -16.79
CA THR A 34 -14.67 22.06 -16.14
C THR A 34 -14.96 21.04 -17.22
N VAL A 35 -14.14 19.99 -17.28
CA VAL A 35 -14.18 19.02 -18.39
C VAL A 35 -14.30 17.61 -17.86
N ARG A 36 -14.69 16.67 -18.74
CA ARG A 36 -14.66 15.23 -18.49
C ARG A 36 -13.47 14.59 -19.18
N ALA A 37 -13.06 13.43 -18.67
CA ALA A 37 -12.02 12.61 -19.29
C ALA A 37 -12.50 11.19 -19.51
N ARG A 38 -11.95 10.53 -20.52
CA ARG A 38 -12.15 9.12 -20.84
C ARG A 38 -10.84 8.36 -20.68
N LEU A 39 -10.92 7.16 -20.15
CA LEU A 39 -9.84 6.16 -20.16
C LEU A 39 -10.31 4.97 -20.99
N LYS A 40 -9.50 4.51 -21.94
CA LYS A 40 -9.78 3.39 -22.81
C LYS A 40 -8.65 2.36 -22.70
N ASP A 41 -8.99 1.09 -22.68
CA ASP A 41 -8.02 0.02 -22.95
C ASP A 41 -7.93 -0.17 -24.46
N SER A 42 -6.73 -0.02 -25.01
CA SER A 42 -6.51 -0.09 -26.44
C SER A 42 -6.76 -1.50 -27.00
N GLN A 43 -6.62 -2.54 -26.17
CA GLN A 43 -6.78 -3.94 -26.61
C GLN A 43 -8.25 -4.35 -26.67
N THR A 44 -9.00 -4.12 -25.59
CA THR A 44 -10.42 -4.51 -25.53
C THR A 44 -11.36 -3.47 -26.09
N GLY A 45 -10.92 -2.21 -26.18
CA GLY A 45 -11.74 -1.08 -26.60
C GLY A 45 -12.75 -0.59 -25.55
N ASN A 46 -12.86 -1.23 -24.38
CA ASN A 46 -13.78 -0.74 -23.33
C ASN A 46 -13.31 0.63 -22.81
N THR A 47 -14.25 1.42 -22.29
CA THR A 47 -13.98 2.79 -21.87
C THR A 47 -14.64 3.12 -20.54
N TYR A 48 -14.00 4.01 -19.78
CA TYR A 48 -14.55 4.64 -18.59
C TYR A 48 -14.52 6.14 -18.74
N VAL A 49 -15.50 6.83 -18.15
CA VAL A 49 -15.53 8.29 -18.11
C VAL A 49 -15.47 8.75 -16.66
N ALA A 50 -14.66 9.78 -16.40
CA ALA A 50 -14.52 10.42 -15.11
C ALA A 50 -14.76 11.93 -15.21
N GLY A 51 -15.05 12.54 -14.06
CA GLY A 51 -15.41 13.95 -13.97
C GLY A 51 -16.92 14.20 -14.09
N PRO A 52 -17.32 15.46 -14.32
CA PRO A 52 -16.44 16.59 -14.60
C PRO A 52 -15.59 17.04 -13.40
N ILE A 53 -14.39 17.57 -13.65
CA ILE A 53 -13.56 18.27 -12.64
C ILE A 53 -12.98 19.56 -13.23
N PRO A 54 -12.61 20.55 -12.40
CA PRO A 54 -11.92 21.73 -12.90
C PRO A 54 -10.48 21.42 -13.32
N VAL A 55 -10.12 21.87 -14.51
CA VAL A 55 -8.74 22.00 -15.01
C VAL A 55 -8.35 23.47 -15.01
N PHE A 56 -7.11 23.76 -14.65
CA PHE A 56 -6.62 25.13 -14.45
C PHE A 56 -5.44 25.38 -15.38
N TRP A 57 -5.23 26.65 -15.71
CA TRP A 57 -3.95 27.09 -16.22
C TRP A 57 -2.86 26.87 -15.18
N ASP A 58 -1.76 26.25 -15.61
CA ASP A 58 -0.55 26.06 -14.83
C ASP A 58 0.67 26.08 -15.77
N ALA A 59 1.80 26.56 -15.26
CA ALA A 59 3.07 26.57 -15.96
C ALA A 59 3.77 25.20 -15.95
N HIS A 60 3.49 24.37 -14.94
CA HIS A 60 4.04 23.02 -14.82
C HIS A 60 3.05 21.96 -15.34
N PRO A 61 3.51 20.88 -15.97
CA PRO A 61 2.62 19.80 -16.41
C PRO A 61 1.83 19.15 -15.27
N VAL A 62 2.48 18.94 -14.11
CA VAL A 62 1.89 18.42 -12.87
C VAL A 62 2.68 18.96 -11.69
N SER A 63 2.06 19.75 -10.81
CA SER A 63 2.70 20.25 -9.59
C SER A 63 2.55 19.30 -8.39
N GLU A 64 3.33 19.50 -7.32
CA GLU A 64 3.09 18.82 -6.04
C GLU A 64 1.66 19.02 -5.52
N GLU A 65 1.09 20.21 -5.72
CA GLU A 65 -0.26 20.52 -5.26
C GLU A 65 -1.32 19.72 -6.00
N ASP A 66 -1.10 19.45 -7.29
CA ASP A 66 -1.95 18.56 -8.08
C ASP A 66 -1.82 17.11 -7.60
N ARG A 67 -0.59 16.67 -7.29
CA ARG A 67 -0.34 15.33 -6.73
C ARG A 67 -1.05 15.15 -5.39
N ARG A 68 -1.03 16.16 -4.50
CA ARG A 68 -1.67 16.15 -3.16
C ARG A 68 -3.18 16.01 -3.21
N LYS A 69 -3.85 16.61 -4.20
CA LYS A 69 -5.32 16.72 -4.23
C LYS A 69 -5.94 15.74 -5.23
N ILE A 70 -6.78 14.82 -4.74
CA ILE A 70 -7.55 13.89 -5.60
C ILE A 70 -8.38 14.67 -6.63
N SER A 71 -8.96 15.81 -6.24
CA SER A 71 -9.76 16.67 -7.11
C SER A 71 -8.99 17.39 -8.22
N ARG A 72 -7.65 17.29 -8.23
CA ARG A 72 -6.77 17.82 -9.29
C ARG A 72 -6.40 16.76 -10.35
N SER A 73 -7.08 15.61 -10.32
CA SER A 73 -6.87 14.54 -11.30
C SER A 73 -8.15 13.77 -11.58
N PHE A 74 -8.33 13.34 -12.83
CA PHE A 74 -9.35 12.36 -13.16
C PHE A 74 -8.92 11.00 -12.62
N THR A 75 -9.78 10.38 -11.82
CA THR A 75 -9.49 9.14 -11.12
C THR A 75 -10.34 8.01 -11.69
N PHE A 76 -9.69 6.97 -12.22
CA PHE A 76 -10.33 5.77 -12.77
C PHE A 76 -9.90 4.54 -11.98
N TRP A 77 -10.85 3.69 -11.60
CA TRP A 77 -10.53 2.37 -11.05
C TRP A 77 -10.44 1.37 -12.19
N LEU A 78 -9.34 0.64 -12.27
CA LEU A 78 -9.23 -0.41 -13.26
C LEU A 78 -9.98 -1.67 -12.79
N PRO A 79 -10.82 -2.25 -13.64
CA PRO A 79 -11.33 -3.61 -13.43
C PRO A 79 -10.18 -4.61 -13.36
N GLY A 80 -10.41 -5.75 -12.68
CA GLY A 80 -9.39 -6.81 -12.57
C GLY A 80 -8.86 -7.30 -13.93
N TYR A 81 -9.73 -7.40 -14.93
CA TYR A 81 -9.37 -7.81 -16.29
C TYR A 81 -8.53 -6.78 -17.07
N TRP A 82 -8.32 -5.56 -16.54
CA TRP A 82 -7.40 -4.54 -17.05
C TRP A 82 -6.14 -4.39 -16.20
N SER A 83 -5.90 -5.35 -15.31
CA SER A 83 -4.76 -5.34 -14.40
C SER A 83 -4.00 -6.66 -14.47
N ALA A 84 -3.74 -7.19 -15.67
CA ALA A 84 -2.96 -8.41 -15.86
C ALA A 84 -2.18 -8.36 -17.18
N GLY A 85 -0.92 -8.79 -17.15
CA GLY A 85 -0.04 -8.76 -18.32
C GLY A 85 0.24 -7.35 -18.84
N SER A 86 0.47 -7.27 -20.15
CA SER A 86 0.74 -6.00 -20.85
C SER A 86 -0.57 -5.29 -21.16
N VAL A 87 -0.74 -4.07 -20.66
CA VAL A 87 -1.95 -3.26 -20.88
C VAL A 87 -1.56 -1.89 -21.43
N THR A 88 -2.20 -1.48 -22.53
CA THR A 88 -2.08 -0.14 -23.09
C THR A 88 -3.36 0.64 -22.80
N LEU A 89 -3.20 1.79 -22.16
CA LEU A 89 -4.31 2.66 -21.77
C LEU A 89 -4.19 4.01 -22.48
N ASP A 90 -5.29 4.43 -23.10
CA ASP A 90 -5.43 5.73 -23.76
C ASP A 90 -6.31 6.63 -22.88
N ALA A 91 -5.75 7.75 -22.43
CA ALA A 91 -6.48 8.81 -21.76
C ALA A 91 -6.82 9.93 -22.75
N GLU A 92 -8.04 10.46 -22.68
CA GLU A 92 -8.51 11.61 -23.45
C GLU A 92 -9.23 12.59 -22.51
N VAL A 93 -8.85 13.85 -22.52
CA VAL A 93 -9.52 14.92 -21.75
C VAL A 93 -10.35 15.82 -22.67
N ASN A 94 -11.27 16.59 -22.09
CA ASN A 94 -12.22 17.43 -22.83
C ASN A 94 -13.02 16.65 -23.91
N ILE A 95 -13.51 15.46 -23.54
CA ILE A 95 -14.24 14.57 -24.45
C ILE A 95 -15.56 15.16 -24.97
N ASP A 96 -16.08 16.18 -24.30
CA ASP A 96 -17.31 16.89 -24.68
C ASP A 96 -17.04 18.05 -25.62
N ARG A 97 -15.76 18.37 -25.86
CA ARG A 97 -15.34 19.53 -26.66
C ARG A 97 -15.93 20.84 -26.12
N ASN A 98 -15.95 20.94 -24.79
CA ASN A 98 -16.40 22.11 -24.05
C ASN A 98 -15.43 22.41 -22.90
N PRO A 99 -14.57 23.44 -23.01
CA PRO A 99 -14.57 24.47 -24.04
C PRO A 99 -14.21 23.93 -25.43
N SER A 100 -14.63 24.63 -26.48
CA SER A 100 -14.15 24.31 -27.82
C SER A 100 -12.69 24.70 -27.95
N GLU A 101 -11.87 23.79 -28.42
CA GLU A 101 -10.45 24.00 -28.72
C GLU A 101 -10.23 23.99 -30.24
N VAL A 102 -9.13 24.61 -30.67
CA VAL A 102 -8.66 24.55 -32.07
C VAL A 102 -7.80 23.32 -32.32
N ASP A 103 -7.15 22.81 -31.29
CA ASP A 103 -6.33 21.61 -31.28
C ASP A 103 -6.84 20.66 -30.20
N TYR A 104 -7.04 19.40 -30.56
CA TYR A 104 -7.43 18.32 -29.64
C TYR A 104 -6.38 17.20 -29.59
N THR A 105 -5.25 17.37 -30.27
CA THR A 105 -4.19 16.36 -30.34
C THR A 105 -3.41 16.29 -29.03
N ASN A 106 -3.27 17.42 -28.33
CA ASN A 106 -2.68 17.54 -26.99
C ASN A 106 -3.58 17.01 -25.85
N ASN A 107 -4.84 16.67 -26.14
CA ASN A 107 -5.79 16.16 -25.14
C ASN A 107 -5.68 14.65 -24.92
N LYS A 108 -4.72 13.99 -25.56
CA LYS A 108 -4.57 12.53 -25.55
C LYS A 108 -3.20 12.12 -25.03
N MET A 109 -3.18 11.04 -24.25
CA MET A 109 -1.95 10.40 -23.79
C MET A 109 -2.16 8.89 -23.75
N SER A 110 -1.16 8.13 -24.20
CA SER A 110 -1.15 6.67 -24.14
C SER A 110 0.00 6.19 -23.27
N VAL A 111 -0.26 5.16 -22.46
CA VAL A 111 0.79 4.49 -21.67
C VAL A 111 0.62 2.99 -21.77
N THR A 112 1.74 2.28 -21.94
CA THR A 112 1.79 0.82 -21.82
C THR A 112 2.49 0.46 -20.52
N VAL A 113 1.86 -0.39 -19.72
CA VAL A 113 2.44 -0.90 -18.47
C VAL A 113 2.41 -2.42 -18.44
N GLN A 114 3.25 -3.01 -17.59
CA GLN A 114 3.25 -4.43 -17.30
C GLN A 114 2.71 -4.70 -15.91
N PHE A 115 1.78 -5.65 -15.80
CA PHE A 115 1.32 -6.19 -14.54
C PHE A 115 1.96 -7.56 -14.28
N GLU A 116 2.69 -7.65 -13.18
CA GLU A 116 3.39 -8.85 -12.75
C GLU A 116 2.50 -9.73 -11.88
N SER A 117 2.55 -11.05 -12.11
CA SER A 117 1.86 -12.00 -11.24
C SER A 117 2.65 -12.18 -9.94
N MET A 118 1.97 -12.04 -8.81
CA MET A 118 2.58 -12.26 -7.49
C MET A 118 1.88 -13.40 -6.75
N PRO A 119 2.65 -14.33 -6.14
CA PRO A 119 2.10 -15.32 -5.23
C PRO A 119 1.30 -14.67 -4.10
N PRO A 120 0.22 -15.30 -3.62
CA PRO A 120 -0.52 -14.78 -2.47
C PRO A 120 0.35 -14.82 -1.21
N LEU A 121 0.20 -13.80 -0.36
CA LEU A 121 0.76 -13.85 1.00
C LEU A 121 -0.04 -14.87 1.82
N LYS A 122 0.60 -15.95 2.26
CA LYS A 122 -0.03 -17.00 3.06
C LYS A 122 0.26 -16.77 4.53
N LEU A 123 -0.79 -16.73 5.35
CA LEU A 123 -0.72 -16.46 6.77
C LEU A 123 -1.39 -17.58 7.57
N ARG A 124 -0.74 -18.02 8.65
CA ARG A 124 -1.35 -18.83 9.70
C ARG A 124 -1.62 -17.94 10.90
N LEU A 125 -2.88 -17.65 11.19
CA LEU A 125 -3.29 -16.75 12.27
C LEU A 125 -3.54 -17.54 13.54
N ILE A 126 -2.70 -17.32 14.55
CA ILE A 126 -2.79 -17.97 15.84
C ILE A 126 -3.27 -16.97 16.90
N PRO A 127 -4.46 -17.17 17.50
CA PRO A 127 -4.91 -16.31 18.59
C PRO A 127 -3.97 -16.44 19.79
N VAL A 128 -3.60 -15.32 20.40
CA VAL A 128 -2.87 -15.32 21.67
C VAL A 128 -3.83 -14.98 22.80
N SER A 129 -3.76 -15.71 23.91
CA SER A 129 -4.58 -15.45 25.10
C SER A 129 -3.82 -14.64 26.14
N TYR A 130 -4.50 -13.69 26.77
CA TYR A 130 -3.95 -12.90 27.86
C TYR A 130 -5.05 -12.57 28.88
N ASP A 131 -4.83 -12.96 30.13
CA ASP A 131 -5.75 -12.66 31.25
C ASP A 131 -7.20 -13.06 30.91
N GLY A 132 -7.39 -14.34 30.58
CA GLY A 132 -8.69 -14.92 30.20
C GLY A 132 -9.28 -14.42 28.88
N THR A 133 -8.63 -13.48 28.18
CA THR A 133 -9.11 -12.93 26.90
C THR A 133 -8.36 -13.53 25.74
N VAL A 134 -9.08 -13.99 24.73
CA VAL A 134 -8.53 -14.45 23.45
C VAL A 134 -8.94 -13.45 22.37
N ALA A 135 -7.98 -13.01 21.56
CA ALA A 135 -8.29 -12.15 20.44
C ALA A 135 -9.15 -12.89 19.40
N THR A 136 -10.17 -12.24 18.84
CA THR A 136 -11.03 -12.86 17.82
C THR A 136 -10.42 -12.71 16.42
N GLY A 137 -10.65 -13.70 15.57
CA GLY A 137 -10.19 -13.65 14.17
C GLY A 137 -10.80 -12.49 13.39
N ALA A 138 -12.04 -12.09 13.69
CA ALA A 138 -12.70 -10.95 13.04
C ALA A 138 -11.92 -9.63 13.23
N ALA A 139 -11.36 -9.41 14.42
CA ALA A 139 -10.58 -8.20 14.69
C ALA A 139 -9.25 -8.19 13.92
N MET A 140 -8.68 -9.37 13.64
CA MET A 140 -7.48 -9.53 12.83
C MET A 140 -7.73 -9.31 11.32
N LEU A 141 -8.91 -9.66 10.81
CA LEU A 141 -9.25 -9.46 9.38
C LEU A 141 -9.20 -7.99 8.95
N TYR A 142 -9.46 -7.04 9.86
CA TYR A 142 -9.29 -5.62 9.58
C TYR A 142 -7.81 -5.26 9.37
N SER A 143 -6.91 -5.85 10.16
CA SER A 143 -5.46 -5.69 10.04
C SER A 143 -4.94 -6.13 8.68
N LEU A 144 -5.48 -7.21 8.11
CA LEU A 144 -5.06 -7.73 6.80
C LEU A 144 -5.30 -6.73 5.66
N ARG A 145 -6.24 -5.77 5.84
CA ARG A 145 -6.52 -4.78 4.80
C ARG A 145 -5.36 -3.82 4.58
N TYR A 146 -4.60 -3.49 5.64
CA TYR A 146 -3.42 -2.64 5.48
C TYR A 146 -2.36 -3.35 4.63
N LEU A 147 -2.15 -4.67 4.80
CA LEU A 147 -1.25 -5.46 3.95
C LEU A 147 -1.66 -5.36 2.48
N LYS A 148 -2.95 -5.55 2.18
CA LYS A 148 -3.46 -5.41 0.81
C LYS A 148 -3.30 -4.00 0.24
N ASP A 149 -3.27 -2.97 1.08
CA ASP A 149 -3.07 -1.60 0.66
C ASP A 149 -1.58 -1.27 0.43
N THR A 150 -0.65 -1.90 1.16
CA THR A 150 0.76 -1.49 1.18
C THR A 150 1.75 -2.47 0.58
N TYR A 151 1.47 -3.78 0.56
CA TYR A 151 2.38 -4.77 -0.02
C TYR A 151 2.10 -4.99 -1.51
N PRO A 152 3.10 -5.40 -2.32
CA PRO A 152 2.92 -5.78 -3.72
C PRO A 152 2.22 -7.14 -3.86
N ILE A 153 1.01 -7.26 -3.31
CA ILE A 153 0.18 -8.47 -3.35
C ILE A 153 -1.27 -8.11 -3.69
N SER A 154 -1.92 -8.97 -4.47
CA SER A 154 -3.36 -8.88 -4.74
C SER A 154 -4.20 -9.66 -3.74
N ARG A 155 -3.63 -10.74 -3.16
CA ARG A 155 -4.34 -11.70 -2.32
C ARG A 155 -3.57 -12.07 -1.06
N VAL A 156 -4.31 -12.17 0.03
CA VAL A 156 -3.89 -12.77 1.30
C VAL A 156 -4.72 -14.04 1.49
N ILE A 157 -4.07 -15.17 1.77
CA ILE A 157 -4.71 -16.42 2.14
C ILE A 157 -4.41 -16.64 3.62
N ALA A 158 -5.44 -16.61 4.46
CA ALA A 158 -5.30 -16.78 5.90
C ALA A 158 -6.02 -18.05 6.36
N SER A 159 -5.39 -18.83 7.24
CA SER A 159 -6.02 -19.92 7.99
C SER A 159 -5.88 -19.66 9.49
N PHE A 160 -6.78 -20.20 10.31
CA PHE A 160 -6.75 -20.06 11.76
C PHE A 160 -6.22 -21.32 12.42
N GLY A 161 -5.39 -21.16 13.44
CA GLY A 161 -4.90 -22.26 14.27
C GLY A 161 -5.28 -22.13 15.74
N GLU A 162 -4.84 -23.12 16.52
CA GLU A 162 -5.17 -23.24 17.95
C GLU A 162 -4.50 -22.17 18.81
N PRO A 163 -5.20 -21.58 19.80
CA PRO A 163 -4.63 -20.52 20.62
C PRO A 163 -3.33 -20.91 21.35
N LEU A 164 -2.52 -19.91 21.69
CA LEU A 164 -1.44 -20.05 22.69
C LEU A 164 -1.54 -18.97 23.77
N PRO A 165 -1.10 -19.25 25.01
CA PRO A 165 -0.98 -18.21 26.02
C PRO A 165 0.14 -17.23 25.70
N LEU A 166 -0.06 -15.96 26.02
CA LEU A 166 1.03 -15.00 26.10
C LEU A 166 1.89 -15.35 27.31
N VAL A 167 3.18 -15.61 27.10
CA VAL A 167 4.13 -15.99 28.17
C VAL A 167 4.33 -14.83 29.16
N GLY A 168 4.36 -13.59 28.66
CA GLY A 168 4.40 -12.39 29.51
C GLY A 168 4.21 -11.11 28.68
N SER A 169 3.82 -10.02 29.34
CA SER A 169 3.61 -8.72 28.68
C SER A 169 4.88 -7.86 28.58
N SER A 170 6.00 -8.32 29.12
CA SER A 170 7.32 -7.70 28.96
C SER A 170 7.93 -8.00 27.59
N GLY A 171 9.02 -7.32 27.23
CA GLY A 171 9.76 -7.63 25.99
C GLY A 171 10.28 -9.07 25.96
N LEU A 172 10.76 -9.59 27.09
CA LEU A 172 11.17 -10.99 27.22
C LEU A 172 9.98 -11.94 27.03
N GLY A 173 8.82 -11.65 27.64
CA GLY A 173 7.62 -12.46 27.46
C GLY A 173 7.12 -12.49 26.00
N PHE A 174 7.32 -11.40 25.25
CA PHE A 174 7.04 -11.37 23.81
C PHE A 174 8.01 -12.26 23.02
N VAL A 175 9.30 -12.24 23.36
CA VAL A 175 10.32 -13.13 22.77
C VAL A 175 9.99 -14.59 23.04
N ASP A 176 9.64 -14.93 24.28
CA ASP A 176 9.30 -16.32 24.65
C ASP A 176 8.04 -16.79 23.90
N THR A 177 7.01 -15.95 23.82
CA THR A 177 5.78 -16.26 23.05
C THR A 177 6.07 -16.42 21.55
N LEU A 178 6.97 -15.61 21.00
CA LEU A 178 7.38 -15.69 19.61
C LEU A 178 8.20 -16.96 19.34
N ASN A 179 9.04 -17.38 20.28
CA ASN A 179 9.77 -18.65 20.21
C ASN A 179 8.80 -19.84 20.24
N ASP A 180 7.80 -19.83 21.13
CA ASP A 180 6.75 -20.85 21.17
C ASP A 180 5.99 -20.93 19.83
N LEU A 181 5.68 -19.77 19.24
CA LEU A 181 5.05 -19.69 17.93
C LEU A 181 5.95 -20.28 16.83
N GLY A 182 7.25 -19.96 16.86
CA GLY A 182 8.24 -20.49 15.93
C GLY A 182 8.43 -22.01 16.04
N ILE A 183 8.46 -22.55 17.26
CA ILE A 183 8.53 -24.00 17.51
C ILE A 183 7.27 -24.69 16.97
N ARG A 184 6.07 -24.14 17.25
CA ARG A 184 4.83 -24.70 16.70
C ARG A 184 4.80 -24.70 15.18
N ARG A 185 5.30 -23.64 14.55
CA ARG A 185 5.45 -23.60 13.09
C ARG A 185 6.42 -24.66 12.60
N TYR A 186 7.59 -24.79 13.24
CA TYR A 186 8.61 -25.78 12.84
C TYR A 186 8.07 -27.22 12.89
N LEU A 187 7.22 -27.52 13.86
CA LEU A 187 6.57 -28.82 14.03
C LEU A 187 5.30 -29.01 13.18
N SER A 188 4.88 -28.00 12.42
CA SER A 188 3.68 -28.07 11.58
C SER A 188 3.98 -28.54 10.16
N ASP A 189 2.96 -29.06 9.47
CA ASP A 189 3.02 -29.43 8.05
C ASP A 189 2.84 -28.22 7.10
N ASP A 190 2.84 -26.99 7.63
CA ASP A 190 2.71 -25.80 6.79
C ASP A 190 3.94 -25.62 5.90
N SER A 191 3.70 -25.25 4.63
CA SER A 191 4.78 -24.95 3.70
C SER A 191 5.65 -23.78 4.17
N SER A 192 6.93 -23.78 3.79
CA SER A 192 7.93 -22.77 4.17
C SER A 192 7.66 -21.33 3.70
N ASN A 193 6.58 -21.08 2.94
CA ASN A 193 6.12 -19.75 2.56
C ASN A 193 4.89 -19.26 3.34
N VAL A 194 4.53 -19.93 4.43
CA VAL A 194 3.47 -19.51 5.36
C VAL A 194 4.10 -18.78 6.54
N ILE A 195 3.71 -17.52 6.74
CA ILE A 195 4.12 -16.72 7.89
C ILE A 195 3.12 -16.95 9.03
N TRP A 196 3.61 -17.31 10.21
CA TRP A 196 2.78 -17.52 11.40
C TRP A 196 2.62 -16.21 12.15
N ILE A 197 1.37 -15.80 12.41
CA ILE A 197 1.04 -14.54 13.09
C ILE A 197 0.32 -14.86 14.40
N GLY A 198 1.01 -14.69 15.52
CA GLY A 198 0.41 -14.60 16.85
C GLY A 198 -0.25 -13.25 17.01
N TYR A 199 -1.57 -13.20 17.20
CA TYR A 199 -2.29 -11.94 17.38
C TYR A 199 -2.88 -11.83 18.79
N MET A 200 -2.41 -10.81 19.51
CA MET A 200 -2.70 -10.57 20.92
C MET A 200 -3.90 -9.63 21.12
N PRO A 201 -4.63 -9.76 22.24
CA PRO A 201 -5.66 -8.80 22.61
C PRO A 201 -5.07 -7.39 22.73
N ALA A 202 -5.83 -6.37 22.32
CA ALA A 202 -5.41 -4.98 22.44
C ALA A 202 -5.13 -4.55 23.90
N LYS A 203 -5.75 -5.23 24.88
CA LYS A 203 -5.59 -4.96 26.32
C LYS A 203 -4.22 -5.32 26.90
N VAL A 204 -3.34 -6.00 26.16
CA VAL A 204 -2.01 -6.40 26.66
C VAL A 204 -1.21 -5.14 27.07
N PRO A 205 -0.83 -5.00 28.35
CA PRO A 205 -0.14 -3.83 28.87
C PRO A 205 1.35 -3.93 28.54
N SER A 206 1.70 -3.54 27.32
CA SER A 206 3.07 -3.55 26.81
C SER A 206 3.34 -2.32 25.96
N ALA A 207 4.56 -1.78 26.07
CA ALA A 207 5.05 -0.73 25.19
C ALA A 207 5.29 -1.25 23.76
N LEU A 208 5.52 -2.56 23.60
CA LEU A 208 5.63 -3.20 22.29
C LEU A 208 4.23 -3.48 21.73
N SER A 209 4.05 -3.22 20.45
CA SER A 209 2.84 -3.58 19.70
C SER A 209 3.05 -4.77 18.76
N GLY A 210 4.29 -5.21 18.59
CA GLY A 210 4.66 -6.37 17.80
C GLY A 210 6.14 -6.72 17.95
N LEU A 211 6.49 -7.89 17.41
CA LEU A 211 7.85 -8.39 17.28
C LEU A 211 7.88 -9.45 16.18
N ALA A 212 8.95 -9.51 15.41
CA ALA A 212 9.15 -10.51 14.36
C ALA A 212 10.39 -11.35 14.61
N ASN A 213 10.35 -12.61 14.15
CA ASN A 213 11.51 -13.47 14.02
C ASN A 213 11.56 -13.99 12.59
N ARG A 214 12.58 -13.53 11.86
CA ARG A 214 12.77 -13.86 10.44
C ARG A 214 13.10 -15.34 10.21
N GLU A 215 13.93 -15.93 11.06
CA GLU A 215 14.37 -17.32 10.91
C GLU A 215 13.21 -18.29 11.07
N SER A 216 12.36 -18.05 12.07
CA SER A 216 11.15 -18.85 12.28
C SER A 216 9.95 -18.38 11.47
N GLN A 217 10.07 -17.34 10.63
CA GLN A 217 8.97 -16.71 9.89
C GLN A 217 7.71 -16.49 10.74
N SER A 218 7.92 -15.93 11.92
CA SER A 218 6.88 -15.73 12.91
C SER A 218 6.78 -14.27 13.29
N VAL A 219 5.55 -13.83 13.58
CA VAL A 219 5.23 -12.47 13.98
C VAL A 219 4.29 -12.53 15.16
N LEU A 220 4.55 -11.69 16.16
CA LEU A 220 3.64 -11.38 17.24
C LEU A 220 3.13 -9.95 17.02
N THR A 221 1.84 -9.70 17.15
CA THR A 221 1.27 -8.35 16.97
C THR A 221 -0.01 -8.16 17.77
N LYS A 222 -0.33 -6.92 18.18
CA LYS A 222 -1.61 -6.62 18.81
C LYS A 222 -2.71 -6.44 17.76
N VAL A 223 -3.90 -6.91 18.09
CA VAL A 223 -5.11 -6.58 17.33
C VAL A 223 -5.31 -5.06 17.29
N GLY A 224 -5.64 -4.54 16.10
CA GLY A 224 -5.80 -3.09 15.86
C GLY A 224 -4.49 -2.37 15.52
N SER A 225 -3.34 -3.04 15.53
CA SER A 225 -2.05 -2.46 15.16
C SER A 225 -1.66 -2.83 13.72
N GLU A 226 -2.49 -2.43 12.73
CA GLU A 226 -2.34 -2.91 11.34
C GLU A 226 -0.98 -2.58 10.72
N SER A 227 -0.49 -1.36 10.96
CA SER A 227 0.83 -0.92 10.48
C SER A 227 1.99 -1.61 11.18
N THR A 228 1.82 -2.02 12.44
CA THR A 228 2.82 -2.81 13.15
C THR A 228 2.85 -4.24 12.62
N MET A 229 1.71 -4.88 12.37
CA MET A 229 1.70 -6.18 11.71
C MET A 229 2.40 -6.13 10.34
N ALA A 230 2.17 -5.06 9.57
CA ALA A 230 2.87 -4.83 8.30
C ALA A 230 4.38 -4.62 8.50
N HIS A 231 4.80 -3.91 9.54
CA HIS A 231 6.20 -3.72 9.91
C HIS A 231 6.88 -5.06 10.25
N GLU A 232 6.26 -5.86 11.12
CA GLU A 232 6.80 -7.15 11.53
C GLU A 232 6.88 -8.16 10.38
N ILE A 233 5.87 -8.19 9.49
CA ILE A 233 5.95 -9.00 8.26
C ILE A 233 7.09 -8.51 7.37
N GLY A 234 7.38 -7.20 7.36
CA GLY A 234 8.49 -6.62 6.61
C GLY A 234 9.83 -7.20 7.06
N HIS A 235 10.04 -7.34 8.37
CA HIS A 235 11.22 -8.03 8.91
C HIS A 235 11.32 -9.49 8.47
N VAL A 236 10.21 -10.22 8.48
CA VAL A 236 10.18 -11.61 7.98
C VAL A 236 10.57 -11.67 6.49
N LEU A 237 10.17 -10.69 5.69
CA LEU A 237 10.53 -10.58 4.28
C LEU A 237 11.91 -9.92 4.05
N GLY A 238 12.66 -9.61 5.11
CA GLY A 238 14.05 -9.15 5.03
C GLY A 238 14.23 -7.64 5.01
N ARG A 239 13.20 -6.84 5.29
CA ARG A 239 13.33 -5.39 5.45
C ARG A 239 13.90 -5.03 6.83
N GLY A 240 14.87 -4.13 6.85
CA GLY A 240 15.40 -3.53 8.08
C GLY A 240 14.63 -2.27 8.47
N HIS A 241 15.03 -1.63 9.57
CA HIS A 241 14.36 -0.42 10.04
C HIS A 241 14.78 0.82 9.25
N VAL A 242 13.84 1.70 8.91
CA VAL A 242 14.19 3.05 8.45
C VAL A 242 14.48 3.93 9.66
N ASN A 243 15.61 4.64 9.67
CA ASN A 243 16.14 5.36 10.84
C ASN A 243 15.34 6.64 11.21
N CYS A 244 14.07 6.49 11.58
CA CYS A 244 13.23 7.54 12.12
C CYS A 244 12.52 7.04 13.38
N GLY A 245 12.64 7.80 14.47
CA GLY A 245 12.11 7.44 15.79
C GLY A 245 13.05 6.57 16.63
N GLY A 246 14.35 6.52 16.29
CA GLY A 246 15.37 5.80 17.04
C GLY A 246 15.23 4.28 17.06
N PRO A 247 15.01 3.61 15.91
CA PRO A 247 14.99 2.16 15.87
C PRO A 247 16.37 1.55 16.10
N TRP A 248 16.37 0.29 16.51
CA TRP A 248 17.58 -0.51 16.61
C TRP A 248 17.96 -1.05 15.23
N PHE A 249 19.24 -1.13 14.90
CA PHE A 249 19.73 -1.70 13.63
C PHE A 249 19.06 -1.10 12.38
N PRO A 250 19.20 0.22 12.16
CA PRO A 250 18.69 0.85 10.96
C PRO A 250 19.32 0.27 9.68
N ASP A 251 18.50 0.14 8.65
CA ASP A 251 18.93 -0.12 7.27
C ASP A 251 19.53 1.17 6.69
N HIS A 252 20.85 1.15 6.51
CA HIS A 252 21.58 2.29 5.96
C HIS A 252 21.46 2.43 4.44
N ALA A 253 20.82 1.46 3.76
CA ALA A 253 20.58 1.53 2.32
C ALA A 253 19.29 2.28 1.95
N TYR A 254 18.47 2.68 2.94
CA TYR A 254 17.32 3.55 2.68
C TYR A 254 17.77 4.88 2.03
N PRO A 255 17.33 5.20 0.80
CA PRO A 255 17.97 6.24 0.00
C PRO A 255 17.46 7.66 0.30
N TYR A 256 16.41 7.80 1.10
CA TYR A 256 15.72 9.06 1.34
C TYR A 256 16.02 9.63 2.74
N PRO A 257 15.71 10.92 2.98
CA PRO A 257 15.55 11.41 4.34
C PRO A 257 14.63 10.47 5.13
N THR A 258 15.07 10.08 6.33
CA THR A 258 14.48 8.95 7.06
C THR A 258 13.05 9.22 7.53
N ASP A 259 12.61 10.48 7.52
CA ASP A 259 11.29 10.96 7.88
C ASP A 259 10.35 11.21 6.67
N LYS A 260 10.72 10.70 5.49
CA LYS A 260 9.95 10.81 4.24
C LYS A 260 9.79 9.46 3.54
N LEU A 261 8.82 9.34 2.63
CA LEU A 261 8.68 8.16 1.75
C LEU A 261 9.60 8.18 0.53
N SER A 262 10.02 9.37 0.11
CA SER A 262 10.85 9.65 -1.06
C SER A 262 11.52 11.02 -0.88
N PHE A 263 12.22 11.55 -1.90
CA PHE A 263 12.73 12.93 -1.85
C PHE A 263 11.61 13.98 -1.87
N ALA A 264 10.38 13.56 -2.19
CA ALA A 264 9.16 14.35 -2.12
C ALA A 264 9.07 15.48 -3.15
N PHE A 265 9.71 15.31 -4.31
CA PHE A 265 9.48 16.15 -5.48
C PHE A 265 8.18 15.78 -6.21
N GLU A 266 7.76 16.61 -7.17
CA GLU A 266 6.52 16.44 -7.92
C GLU A 266 6.48 15.15 -8.77
N ASP A 267 7.62 14.79 -9.35
CA ASP A 267 7.80 13.64 -10.24
C ASP A 267 8.19 12.35 -9.51
N ASP A 268 8.61 12.46 -8.25
CA ASP A 268 9.04 11.38 -7.38
C ASP A 268 7.88 10.44 -6.96
N TYR A 269 8.18 9.43 -6.14
CA TYR A 269 7.21 8.48 -5.63
C TYR A 269 6.25 9.11 -4.63
N TRP A 270 4.96 8.95 -4.90
CA TRP A 270 3.88 9.37 -4.01
C TRP A 270 3.02 8.17 -3.65
N GLY A 271 2.70 8.05 -2.37
CA GLY A 271 1.80 7.01 -1.92
C GLY A 271 0.34 7.32 -2.26
N PHE A 272 -0.45 6.28 -2.42
CA PHE A 272 -1.86 6.35 -2.75
C PHE A 272 -2.58 5.12 -2.21
N ARG A 273 -3.68 5.32 -1.50
CA ARG A 273 -4.53 4.23 -1.03
C ARG A 273 -5.71 4.04 -2.00
N PRO A 274 -5.69 3.02 -2.87
CA PRO A 274 -6.80 2.76 -3.78
C PRO A 274 -7.90 2.04 -3.01
N ARG A 275 -8.93 2.78 -2.57
CA ARG A 275 -10.14 2.22 -1.93
C ARG A 275 -11.39 2.74 -2.66
N LYS A 276 -12.60 2.44 -2.18
CA LYS A 276 -13.83 3.10 -2.66
C LYS A 276 -13.77 4.60 -2.39
N ARG A 277 -14.51 5.40 -3.19
CA ARG A 277 -14.42 6.87 -3.28
C ARG A 277 -14.21 7.62 -1.94
N ASN A 278 -14.90 7.23 -0.88
CA ASN A 278 -14.82 7.92 0.43
C ASN A 278 -13.60 7.54 1.30
N HIS A 279 -12.77 6.59 0.84
CA HIS A 279 -11.58 6.12 1.55
C HIS A 279 -10.31 6.21 0.72
N LEU A 280 -10.37 6.84 -0.46
CA LEU A 280 -9.15 7.20 -1.19
C LEU A 280 -8.35 8.21 -0.38
N ALA A 281 -7.04 8.04 -0.39
CA ALA A 281 -6.14 9.01 0.20
C ALA A 281 -4.84 9.07 -0.58
N VAL A 282 -4.38 10.28 -0.87
CA VAL A 282 -2.99 10.53 -1.26
C VAL A 282 -2.14 10.48 0.01
N LYS A 283 -0.99 9.83 -0.08
CA LYS A 283 0.00 9.74 0.98
C LYS A 283 1.20 10.55 0.54
N ASP A 284 1.14 11.82 0.90
CA ASP A 284 2.17 12.80 0.64
C ASP A 284 3.53 12.33 1.20
N PRO A 285 4.56 12.18 0.34
CA PRO A 285 5.87 11.66 0.73
C PRO A 285 6.59 12.55 1.74
N ALA A 286 6.31 13.85 1.80
CA ALA A 286 6.90 14.76 2.79
C ALA A 286 6.27 14.64 4.18
N ARG A 287 5.07 14.02 4.28
CA ARG A 287 4.31 13.93 5.54
C ARG A 287 4.18 12.50 6.05
N ASN A 288 4.34 11.50 5.19
CA ASN A 288 4.26 10.08 5.55
C ASN A 288 5.67 9.48 5.62
N LYS A 289 5.81 8.45 6.44
CA LYS A 289 7.08 7.76 6.69
C LYS A 289 6.92 6.31 6.34
N ASP A 290 8.03 5.68 5.97
CA ASP A 290 8.02 4.26 5.67
C ASP A 290 7.52 3.47 6.89
N PHE A 291 6.72 2.43 6.66
CA PHE A 291 6.14 1.66 7.74
C PHE A 291 7.19 0.87 8.53
N MET A 292 8.40 0.69 7.98
CA MET A 292 9.59 0.16 8.66
C MET A 292 10.28 1.16 9.58
N SER A 293 9.77 2.40 9.68
CA SER A 293 10.18 3.37 10.71
C SER A 293 9.27 3.31 11.94
N TYR A 294 9.67 3.98 13.02
CA TYR A 294 8.82 4.21 14.20
C TYR A 294 8.05 5.55 14.12
N CYS A 295 8.25 6.33 13.06
CA CYS A 295 7.63 7.62 12.86
C CYS A 295 6.24 7.50 12.21
N TYR A 296 5.37 8.49 12.47
CA TYR A 296 3.99 8.52 11.97
C TYR A 296 3.70 9.81 11.18
N PRO A 297 2.66 9.82 10.32
CA PRO A 297 1.88 8.66 9.86
C PRO A 297 2.68 7.71 8.95
N ARG A 298 2.36 6.40 9.02
CA ARG A 298 3.07 5.33 8.30
C ARG A 298 2.39 4.97 6.97
N TRP A 299 3.21 4.70 5.96
CA TRP A 299 2.83 4.17 4.64
C TRP A 299 4.02 3.41 4.01
N VAL A 300 3.85 2.81 2.84
CA VAL A 300 4.95 2.14 2.13
C VAL A 300 5.73 3.13 1.25
N SER A 301 7.06 3.10 1.33
CA SER A 301 7.98 3.71 0.34
C SER A 301 8.18 2.76 -0.85
N ASP A 302 8.64 3.25 -1.98
CA ASP A 302 9.01 2.40 -3.12
C ASP A 302 10.21 1.48 -2.79
N TYR A 303 11.13 1.96 -1.95
CA TYR A 303 12.24 1.14 -1.46
C TYR A 303 11.77 -0.11 -0.70
N THR A 304 10.75 0.04 0.15
CA THR A 304 10.17 -1.07 0.94
C THR A 304 9.19 -1.93 0.15
N TYR A 305 8.46 -1.32 -0.79
CA TYR A 305 7.48 -1.99 -1.67
C TYR A 305 8.10 -3.18 -2.40
#